data_AF-A0A0L6VYU9-F1
#
_entry.id   AF-A0A0L6VYU9-F1
#
_cell.length_a   1.000
_cell.length_b   1.000
_cell.length_c   1.000
_cell.angle_alpha   90.00
_cell.angle_beta   90.00
_cell.angle_gamma   90.00
#
_symmetry.space_group_name_H-M   'P 1'
#
loop_
_entity.id
_entity.type
_entity.pdbx_description
1 polymer ?
#
loop_
_entity_poly.entity_id
_entity_poly.type
_entity_poly.pdbx_seq_one_letter_code
_entity_poly.pdbx_strand_id
1 'polypeptide(L)' 'MEIRRVFKSGNSYVVSLPKNVVETFGVKAGDHIEFSIRDGKVTIKPYKRPDRAVL' A
#
# COMPACT_ATOMS: atom_id res chain seq x y z
N MET A 1 5.80 -5.23 -17.35
CA MET A 1 5.36 -6.09 -16.23
C MET A 1 6.53 -6.20 -15.28
N GLU A 2 6.41 -5.72 -14.05
CA GLU A 2 7.48 -5.81 -13.04
C GLU A 2 7.04 -6.83 -11.98
N ILE A 3 7.90 -7.81 -11.70
CA ILE A 3 7.65 -8.85 -10.70
C ILE A 3 8.56 -8.59 -9.51
N ARG A 4 8.00 -8.59 -8.29
CA ARG A 4 8.74 -8.40 -7.05
C ARG A 4 8.53 -9.59 -6.12
N ARG A 5 9.60 -10.00 -5.45
CA ARG A 5 9.57 -11.09 -4.48
C ARG A 5 9.03 -10.60 -3.15
N VAL A 6 8.16 -11.40 -2.54
CA VAL A 6 7.75 -11.23 -1.15
C VAL A 6 8.88 -11.70 -0.22
N PHE A 7 9.18 -10.92 0.81
CA PHE A 7 10.15 -11.28 1.85
C PHE A 7 9.57 -11.04 3.25
N LYS A 8 10.17 -11.67 4.25
CA LYS A 8 9.75 -11.54 5.64
C LYS A 8 10.50 -10.38 6.31
N SER A 9 9.78 -9.53 7.03
CA SER A 9 10.32 -8.46 7.88
C SER A 9 9.64 -8.57 9.25
N GLY A 10 10.38 -9.00 10.26
CA GLY A 10 9.82 -9.33 11.57
C GLY A 10 8.74 -10.40 11.47
N ASN A 11 7.53 -10.09 11.95
CA ASN A 11 6.37 -10.98 11.87
C ASN A 11 5.46 -10.71 10.65
N SER A 12 5.93 -9.93 9.67
CA SER A 12 5.13 -9.51 8.52
C SER A 12 5.76 -9.96 7.20
N TYR A 13 4.92 -10.15 6.18
CA TYR A 13 5.35 -10.30 4.80
C TYR A 13 5.28 -8.96 4.09
N VAL A 14 6.31 -8.66 3.30
CA VAL A 14 6.48 -7.38 2.62
C VAL A 14 6.75 -7.63 1.15
N VAL A 15 6.13 -6.82 0.30
CA VAL A 15 6.53 -6.59 -1.09
C VAL A 15 6.84 -5.11 -1.23
N SER A 16 7.98 -4.79 -1.84
CA SER A 16 8.36 -3.39 -2.03
C SER A 16 7.51 -2.74 -3.11
N LEU A 17 7.08 -1.50 -2.89
CA LEU A 17 6.38 -0.73 -3.93
C LEU A 17 7.37 -0.26 -5.00
N PRO A 18 7.05 -0.40 -6.29
CA PRO A 18 7.80 0.21 -7.37
C PRO A 18 7.89 1.74 -7.27
N LYS A 19 9.01 2.31 -7.72
CA LYS A 19 9.25 3.76 -7.63
C LYS A 19 8.15 4.56 -8.34
N ASN A 20 7.77 4.12 -9.53
CA ASN A 20 6.67 4.71 -10.29
C ASN A 20 5.32 4.64 -9.56
N VAL A 21 5.05 3.58 -8.78
CA VAL A 21 3.84 3.46 -7.96
C VAL A 21 3.86 4.48 -6.83
N VAL A 22 5.00 4.65 -6.16
CA VAL A 22 5.20 5.66 -5.11
C VAL A 22 5.00 7.07 -5.67
N GLU A 23 5.62 7.39 -6.80
CA GLU A 23 5.51 8.68 -7.48
C GLU A 23 4.09 8.96 -7.98
N THR A 24 3.42 7.97 -8.59
CA THR A 24 2.06 8.13 -9.14
C THR A 24 1.03 8.38 -8.04
N PHE A 25 1.13 7.67 -6.91
CA PHE A 25 0.20 7.84 -5.81
C PHE A 25 0.60 8.96 -4.83
N GLY A 26 1.78 9.56 -5.00
CA GLY A 26 2.30 10.61 -4.12
C GLY A 26 2.48 10.14 -2.68
N VAL A 27 2.69 8.84 -2.46
CA VAL A 27 2.83 8.25 -1.13
C VAL A 27 4.27 8.31 -0.67
N LYS A 28 4.49 8.41 0.63
CA LYS A 28 5.84 8.39 1.24
C LYS A 28 5.89 7.43 2.43
N ALA A 29 7.11 7.20 2.93
CA ALA A 29 7.30 6.43 4.15
C ALA A 29 6.48 7.03 5.31
N GLY A 30 5.71 6.18 6.00
CA GLY A 30 4.79 6.59 7.08
C GLY A 30 3.34 6.80 6.63
N ASP A 31 3.07 6.92 5.34
CA ASP A 31 1.70 6.97 4.85
C ASP A 31 1.01 5.60 4.93
N HIS A 32 -0.31 5.63 5.04
CA HIS A 32 -1.13 4.43 5.09
C HIS A 32 -1.62 4.07 3.68
N ILE A 33 -1.62 2.77 3.39
CA ILE A 33 -2.17 2.19 2.16
C ILE A 33 -3.32 1.27 2.55
N GLU A 34 -4.46 1.40 1.87
CA GLU A 34 -5.56 0.46 1.99
C GLU A 34 -5.35 -0.69 0.99
N PHE A 35 -5.56 -1.92 1.47
CA PHE A 35 -5.53 -3.14 0.66
C PHE A 35 -6.94 -3.70 0.56
N SER A 36 -7.37 -4.06 -0.65
CA SER A 36 -8.60 -4.79 -0.88
C SER A 36 -8.34 -6.03 -1.72
N ILE A 37 -8.92 -7.17 -1.33
CA ILE A 37 -8.79 -8.44 -2.03
C ILE A 37 -10.13 -8.76 -2.69
N ARG A 38 -10.16 -8.80 -4.02
CA ARG A 38 -11.33 -9.15 -4.83
C ARG A 38 -10.89 -9.89 -6.08
N ASP A 39 -11.63 -10.92 -6.48
CA ASP A 39 -11.40 -11.68 -7.72
C ASP A 39 -9.96 -12.21 -7.89
N GLY A 40 -9.36 -12.68 -6.79
CA GLY A 40 -7.97 -13.16 -6.77
C GLY A 40 -6.91 -12.07 -6.99
N LYS A 41 -7.30 -10.80 -6.95
CA LYS A 41 -6.43 -9.64 -7.12
C LYS A 41 -6.37 -8.81 -5.84
N VAL A 42 -5.21 -8.23 -5.58
CA VAL A 42 -5.02 -7.21 -4.56
C VAL A 42 -5.04 -5.85 -5.24
N THR A 43 -5.93 -4.98 -4.79
CA THR A 43 -5.93 -3.55 -5.15
C THR A 43 -5.39 -2.75 -3.99
N ILE A 44 -4.51 -1.79 -4.28
CA ILE A 44 -3.98 -0.85 -3.30
C ILE A 44 -4.40 0.58 -3.65
N LYS A 45 -4.63 1.41 -2.63
CA LYS A 45 -4.87 2.85 -2.79
C LYS A 45 -4.36 3.62 -1.57
N PRO A 46 -3.99 4.91 -1.72
CA PRO A 46 -3.71 5.76 -0.57
C PRO A 46 -4.88 5.77 0.42
N TYR A 47 -4.60 5.53 1.70
CA TYR A 47 -5.61 5.62 2.74
C TYR A 47 -5.73 7.07 3.20
N LYS A 48 -6.84 7.71 2.82
CA LYS A 48 -7.24 8.99 3.42
C LYS A 48 -8.01 8.66 4.68
N ARG A 49 -7.42 8.94 5.84
CA ARG A 49 -8.15 8.85 7.10
C ARG A 49 -9.37 9.76 6.96
N PRO A 50 -10.61 9.28 7.14
CA PRO A 50 -11.73 10.18 7.25
C PRO A 50 -11.41 11.12 8.40
N ASP A 51 -11.44 12.43 8.15
CA ASP A 51 -11.25 13.42 9.20
C ASP A 51 -12.16 13.01 10.35
N ARG A 52 -11.58 12.79 11.53
CA ARG A 52 -12.39 12.69 12.75
C ARG A 52 -13.10 14.02 12.82
N ALA A 53 -14.36 14.07 12.40
CA ALA A 53 -15.26 15.12 12.82
C ALA A 53 -15.19 15.09 14.35
N VAL A 54 -14.50 16.06 14.92
CA VAL A 54 -14.49 16.31 16.34
C VAL A 54 -15.94 16.70 16.65
N LEU A 55 -16.69 15.75 17.23
CA LEU A 55 -17.95 16.03 17.90
C LEU A 55 -17.67 16.83 19.17
#